data_AF-A0A968RRU1-F1
#
_entry.id   AF-A0A968RRU1-F1
#
_cell.length_a   1.000
_cell.length_b   1.000
_cell.length_c   1.000
_cell.angle_alpha   90.00
_cell.angle_beta   90.00
_cell.angle_gamma   90.00
#
_symmetry.space_group_name_H-M   'P 1'
#
loop_
_entity.id
_entity.type
_entity.pdbx_description
1 polymer ?
#
loop_
_entity_poly.entity_id
_entity_poly.type
_entity_poly.pdbx_seq_one_letter_code
_entity_poly.pdbx_strand_id
1 'polypeptide(L)'
;MSFEKSALQAIGGFNNDIKYRSDEKFVFLNLKKQHANIKYVPKSVAIHIIDETRQSKALVIKVSQLTGAGERERLWRTPLGLLMKLIEYKIKFFASILLSIPFVVKGQMQKAEYLITSRYYVLKGFLFFRN
;
A
#
# COMPACT_ATOMS: atom_id res chain seq x y z
N MET A 1 -8.50 12.30 -2.87
CA MET A 1 -8.72 12.87 -1.51
C MET A 1 -8.75 14.38 -1.65
N SER A 2 -9.57 15.08 -0.88
CA SER A 2 -9.53 16.53 -0.75
C SER A 2 -9.41 16.89 0.73
N PHE A 3 -8.75 18.01 1.02
CA PHE A 3 -8.54 18.52 2.38
C PHE A 3 -8.38 20.04 2.31
N GLU A 4 -8.69 20.71 3.42
CA GLU A 4 -8.36 22.11 3.58
C GLU A 4 -6.84 22.31 3.62
N LYS A 5 -6.36 23.41 3.05
CA LYS A 5 -4.93 23.76 3.04
C LYS A 5 -4.37 23.86 4.47
N SER A 6 -5.15 24.43 5.38
CA SER A 6 -4.84 24.55 6.81
C SER A 6 -4.58 23.19 7.47
N ALA A 7 -5.43 22.19 7.19
CA ALA A 7 -5.29 20.84 7.73
C ALA A 7 -4.00 20.16 7.24
N LEU A 8 -3.64 20.33 5.97
CA LEU A 8 -2.38 19.80 5.44
C LEU A 8 -1.16 20.54 6.05
N GLN A 9 -1.24 21.86 6.21
CA GLN A 9 -0.17 22.64 6.84
C GLN A 9 0.03 22.27 8.32
N ALA A 10 -1.05 21.96 9.05
CA ALA A 10 -0.99 21.54 10.44
C ALA A 10 -0.22 20.23 10.67
N ILE A 11 -0.13 19.36 9.65
CA ILE A 11 0.67 18.12 9.70
C ILE A 11 2.06 18.27 9.07
N GLY A 12 2.46 19.50 8.68
CA GLY A 12 3.74 19.78 8.04
C GLY A 12 3.80 19.42 6.54
N GLY A 13 2.66 19.16 5.90
CA GLY A 13 2.60 18.80 4.49
C GLY A 13 2.84 17.32 4.19
N PHE A 14 3.33 17.05 2.98
CA PHE A 14 3.72 15.71 2.55
C PHE A 14 5.11 15.36 3.09
N ASN A 15 5.35 14.05 3.29
CA ASN A 15 6.67 13.57 3.68
C ASN A 15 7.57 13.42 2.45
N ASN A 16 8.50 14.36 2.28
CA ASN A 16 9.46 14.38 1.17
C ASN A 16 10.49 13.23 1.22
N ASP A 17 10.58 12.49 2.34
CA ASP A 17 11.46 11.32 2.45
C ASP A 17 10.84 10.07 1.79
N ILE A 18 9.53 10.06 1.52
CA ILE A 18 8.83 8.95 0.85
C ILE A 18 8.92 9.17 -0.66
N LYS A 19 9.70 8.34 -1.35
CA LYS A 19 9.96 8.48 -2.79
C LYS A 19 8.96 7.74 -3.66
N TYR A 20 8.41 6.65 -3.14
CA TYR A 20 7.56 5.77 -3.94
C TYR A 20 6.07 5.95 -3.67
N ARG A 21 5.53 5.18 -2.73
CA ARG A 21 4.11 5.02 -2.44
C ARG A 21 3.92 5.19 -0.94
N SER A 22 2.68 5.47 -0.51
CA SER A 22 2.27 5.60 0.90
C SER A 22 2.39 7.02 1.50
N ASP A 23 2.62 8.01 0.66
CA ASP A 23 2.46 9.44 0.96
C ASP A 23 1.02 9.78 1.39
N GLU A 24 0.01 9.29 0.66
CA GLU A 24 -1.40 9.49 1.01
C GLU A 24 -1.72 8.91 2.40
N LYS A 25 -1.16 7.74 2.69
CA LYS A 25 -1.31 7.06 3.98
C LYS A 25 -0.59 7.80 5.09
N PHE A 26 0.58 8.39 4.82
CA PHE A 26 1.26 9.28 5.76
C PHE A 26 0.35 10.47 6.13
N VAL A 27 -0.22 11.15 5.13
CA VAL A 27 -1.14 12.27 5.34
C VAL A 27 -2.36 11.83 6.16
N PHE A 28 -3.03 10.75 5.75
CA PHE A 28 -4.20 10.22 6.45
C PHE A 28 -3.92 9.86 7.92
N LEU A 29 -2.79 9.19 8.20
CA LEU A 29 -2.44 8.80 9.56
C LEU A 29 -2.11 10.00 10.45
N ASN A 30 -1.46 11.04 9.92
CA ASN A 30 -1.18 12.25 10.70
C ASN A 30 -2.44 13.08 10.96
N LEU A 31 -3.32 13.23 9.98
CA LEU A 31 -4.63 13.85 10.19
C LEU A 31 -5.45 13.09 11.25
N LYS A 32 -5.44 11.75 11.19
CA LYS A 32 -6.11 10.92 12.19
C LYS A 32 -5.52 11.10 13.59
N LYS A 33 -4.20 11.21 13.72
CA LYS A 33 -3.52 11.47 15.01
C LYS A 33 -3.89 12.84 15.59
N GLN A 34 -4.17 13.83 14.74
CA GLN A 34 -4.65 15.15 15.15
C GLN A 34 -6.17 15.19 15.38
N HIS A 35 -6.84 14.04 15.38
CA HIS A 35 -8.30 13.96 15.52
C HIS A 35 -9.07 14.78 14.48
N ALA A 36 -8.50 14.94 13.27
CA ALA A 36 -9.16 15.65 12.19
C ALA A 36 -10.48 14.96 11.80
N ASN A 37 -11.46 15.77 11.37
CA ASN A 37 -12.77 15.29 10.95
C ASN A 37 -12.71 14.67 9.54
N ILE A 38 -12.33 13.41 9.46
CA ILE A 38 -12.22 12.67 8.19
C ILE A 38 -13.58 12.07 7.84
N LYS A 39 -14.17 12.52 6.73
CA LYS A 39 -15.49 12.06 6.27
C LYS A 39 -15.39 11.30 4.95
N TYR A 40 -16.22 10.27 4.82
CA TYR A 40 -16.52 9.64 3.54
C TYR A 40 -17.74 10.33 2.90
N VAL A 41 -17.62 10.75 1.64
CA VAL A 41 -18.70 11.45 0.91
C VAL A 41 -19.22 10.54 -0.20
N PRO A 42 -20.31 9.79 0.01
CA PRO A 42 -20.76 8.76 -0.92
C PRO A 42 -21.21 9.33 -2.28
N LYS A 43 -21.64 10.59 -2.32
CA LYS A 43 -22.09 11.27 -3.55
C LYS A 43 -20.93 11.84 -4.39
N SER A 44 -19.71 11.85 -3.85
CA SER A 44 -18.54 12.35 -4.57
C SER A 44 -17.97 11.24 -5.46
N VAL A 45 -18.02 11.42 -6.78
CA VAL A 45 -17.52 10.45 -7.75
C VAL A 45 -16.26 10.98 -8.43
N ALA A 46 -15.22 10.16 -8.44
CA ALA A 46 -14.00 10.40 -9.23
C ALA A 46 -13.80 9.23 -10.18
N ILE A 47 -13.86 9.49 -11.49
CA ILE A 47 -13.64 8.47 -12.51
C ILE A 47 -12.13 8.34 -12.73
N HIS A 48 -11.57 7.18 -12.35
CA HIS A 48 -10.16 6.88 -12.56
C HIS A 48 -10.01 5.85 -13.68
N ILE A 49 -9.51 6.30 -14.83
CA ILE A 49 -9.25 5.44 -15.99
C ILE A 49 -7.84 4.89 -15.84
N ILE A 50 -7.73 3.58 -15.63
CA ILE A 50 -6.45 2.88 -15.50
C ILE A 50 -6.10 2.29 -16.86
N ASP A 51 -5.01 2.79 -17.44
CA ASP A 51 -4.42 2.25 -18.66
C ASP A 51 -4.16 0.73 -18.56
N GLU A 52 -4.46 0.00 -19.64
CA GLU A 52 -4.21 -1.44 -19.78
C GLU A 52 -2.74 -1.81 -19.50
N THR A 53 -1.81 -0.93 -19.87
CA THR A 53 -0.38 -1.15 -19.57
C THR A 53 -0.15 -1.35 -18.08
N ARG A 54 -0.87 -0.62 -17.21
CA ARG A 54 -0.79 -0.71 -15.74
C ARG A 54 -1.34 -2.01 -15.17
N GLN A 55 -2.06 -2.79 -15.97
CA GLN A 55 -2.61 -4.09 -15.58
C GLN A 55 -1.70 -5.27 -15.95
N SER A 56 -0.62 -5.00 -16.70
CA SER A 56 0.37 -6.03 -17.03
C SER A 56 1.01 -6.63 -15.77
N LYS A 57 1.35 -7.92 -15.84
CA LYS A 57 2.02 -8.64 -14.74
C LYS A 57 3.29 -7.91 -14.27
N ALA A 58 4.06 -7.37 -15.20
CA ALA A 58 5.27 -6.61 -14.90
C ALA A 58 4.98 -5.35 -14.06
N LEU A 59 3.93 -4.59 -14.41
CA LEU A 59 3.56 -3.40 -13.65
C LEU A 59 2.92 -3.73 -12.30
N VAL A 60 2.13 -4.80 -12.21
CA VAL A 60 1.62 -5.31 -10.92
C VAL A 60 2.77 -5.65 -9.98
N ILE A 61 3.79 -6.34 -10.48
CA ILE A 61 5.00 -6.67 -9.71
C ILE A 61 5.71 -5.38 -9.27
N LYS A 62 5.97 -4.45 -10.19
CA LYS A 62 6.64 -3.18 -9.91
C LYS A 62 5.89 -2.37 -8.84
N VAL A 63 4.59 -2.17 -9.01
CA VAL A 63 3.74 -1.44 -8.04
C VAL A 63 3.74 -2.14 -6.68
N SER A 64 3.70 -3.46 -6.65
CA SER A 64 3.77 -4.24 -5.41
C SER A 64 5.08 -3.99 -4.68
N GLN A 65 6.22 -4.06 -5.39
CA GLN A 65 7.53 -3.77 -4.81
C GLN A 65 7.64 -2.33 -4.29
N LEU A 66 7.20 -1.35 -5.09
CA LEU A 66 7.20 0.07 -4.72
C LEU A 66 6.32 0.35 -3.49
N THR A 67 5.21 -0.38 -3.35
CA THR A 67 4.35 -0.31 -2.16
C THR A 67 5.08 -0.79 -0.91
N GLY A 68 5.80 -1.91 -1.01
CA GLY A 68 6.65 -2.41 0.07
C GLY A 68 7.77 -1.43 0.44
N ALA A 69 8.47 -0.92 -0.57
CA ALA A 69 9.56 0.03 -0.42
C ALA A 69 9.11 1.33 0.25
N GLY A 70 8.00 1.91 -0.21
CA GLY A 70 7.46 3.15 0.35
C GLY A 70 6.98 3.01 1.80
N GLU A 71 6.48 1.84 2.21
CA GLU A 71 6.17 1.58 3.62
C GLU A 71 7.43 1.43 4.48
N ARG A 72 8.52 0.88 3.92
CA ARG A 72 9.81 0.87 4.60
C ARG A 72 10.34 2.29 4.78
N GLU A 73 10.29 3.12 3.75
CA GLU A 73 10.65 4.55 3.82
C GLU A 73 9.80 5.27 4.86
N ARG A 74 8.47 5.11 4.85
CA ARG A 74 7.60 5.77 5.84
C ARG A 74 7.94 5.41 7.30
N LEU A 75 8.48 4.23 7.54
CA LEU A 75 8.78 3.70 8.88
C LEU A 75 10.27 3.68 9.22
N TRP A 76 11.15 4.16 8.33
CA TRP A 76 12.60 3.92 8.45
C TRP A 76 13.20 4.43 9.77
N ARG A 77 12.66 5.54 10.31
CA ARG A 77 13.06 6.15 11.58
C ARG A 77 12.45 5.48 12.82
N THR A 78 11.63 4.44 12.65
CA THR A 78 10.93 3.77 13.76
C THR A 78 11.20 2.26 13.72
N PRO A 79 12.26 1.77 14.38
CA PRO A 79 12.65 0.36 14.34
C PRO A 79 11.54 -0.60 14.77
N LEU A 80 10.80 -0.28 15.84
CA LEU A 80 9.64 -1.05 16.28
C LEU A 80 8.54 -1.06 15.20
N GLY A 81 8.32 0.07 14.54
CA GLY A 81 7.37 0.19 13.43
C GLY A 81 7.75 -0.71 12.24
N LEU A 82 9.03 -0.76 11.88
CA LEU A 82 9.53 -1.67 10.84
C LEU A 82 9.32 -3.14 11.21
N LEU A 83 9.64 -3.53 12.45
CA LEU A 83 9.47 -4.90 12.93
C LEU A 83 8.00 -5.32 12.91
N MET A 84 7.11 -4.49 13.47
CA MET A 84 5.67 -4.75 13.47
C MET A 84 5.13 -4.86 12.04
N LYS A 85 5.64 -4.02 11.12
CA LYS A 85 5.22 -4.06 9.72
C LYS A 85 5.72 -5.30 8.98
N LEU A 86 6.93 -5.77 9.29
CA LEU A 86 7.46 -7.01 8.77
C LEU A 86 6.60 -8.21 9.20
N ILE A 87 6.22 -8.27 10.48
CA ILE A 87 5.34 -9.31 11.01
C ILE A 87 3.97 -9.26 10.29
N GLU A 88 3.37 -8.08 10.17
CA GLU A 88 2.12 -7.88 9.43
C GLU A 88 2.22 -8.38 7.99
N TYR A 89 3.33 -8.12 7.29
CA TYR A 89 3.51 -8.55 5.90
C TYR A 89 3.73 -10.05 5.76
N LYS A 90 4.43 -10.70 6.70
CA LYS A 90 4.53 -12.16 6.74
C LYS A 90 3.15 -12.81 6.95
N ILE A 91 2.37 -12.29 7.89
CA ILE A 91 0.99 -12.77 8.14
C ILE A 91 0.13 -12.59 6.88
N LYS A 92 0.18 -11.42 6.23
CA LYS A 92 -0.58 -11.16 5.00
C LYS A 92 -0.15 -12.04 3.83
N PHE A 93 1.13 -12.34 3.72
CA PHE A 93 1.63 -13.26 2.70
C PHE A 93 1.10 -14.67 2.95
N PHE A 94 1.18 -15.17 4.18
CA PHE A 94 0.61 -16.47 4.54
C PHE A 94 -0.92 -16.52 4.31
N ALA A 95 -1.65 -15.50 4.73
CA ALA A 95 -3.08 -15.38 4.48
C ALA A 95 -3.41 -15.40 2.97
N SER A 96 -2.57 -14.82 2.11
CA SER A 96 -2.78 -14.86 0.66
C SER A 96 -2.63 -16.26 0.07
N ILE A 97 -1.80 -17.12 0.66
CA ILE A 97 -1.69 -18.53 0.28
C ILE A 97 -2.97 -19.27 0.69
N LEU A 98 -3.48 -19.05 1.90
CA LEU A 98 -4.74 -19.66 2.34
C LEU A 98 -5.93 -19.21 1.46
N LEU A 99 -5.99 -17.91 1.14
CA LEU A 99 -7.04 -17.34 0.30
C LEU A 99 -6.94 -17.77 -1.17
N SER A 100 -5.80 -18.29 -1.62
CA SER A 100 -5.66 -18.78 -3.00
C SER A 100 -6.28 -20.16 -3.21
N ILE A 101 -6.39 -20.97 -2.15
CA ILE A 101 -6.88 -22.36 -2.21
C ILE A 101 -8.27 -22.46 -2.87
N PRO A 102 -9.29 -21.66 -2.48
CA PRO A 102 -10.61 -21.73 -3.11
C PRO A 102 -10.58 -21.37 -4.61
N PHE A 103 -9.65 -20.51 -5.04
CA PHE A 103 -9.50 -20.18 -6.46
C PHE A 103 -8.88 -21.32 -7.25
N VAL A 104 -7.90 -22.03 -6.67
CA VAL A 104 -7.31 -23.23 -7.27
C VAL A 104 -8.38 -24.32 -7.44
N VAL A 105 -9.17 -24.60 -6.40
CA VAL A 105 -10.26 -25.59 -6.45
C VAL A 105 -11.30 -25.24 -7.53
N LYS A 106 -11.54 -23.94 -7.77
CA LYS A 106 -12.46 -23.45 -8.81
C LYS A 106 -11.82 -23.35 -10.21
N GLY A 107 -10.58 -23.79 -10.40
CA GLY A 107 -9.84 -23.66 -11.67
C GLY A 107 -9.43 -22.22 -12.04
N GLN A 108 -9.56 -21.27 -11.12
CA GLN A 108 -9.27 -19.84 -11.33
C GLN A 108 -7.79 -19.51 -11.03
N MET A 109 -6.88 -20.21 -11.69
CA MET A 109 -5.43 -20.16 -11.40
C MET A 109 -4.83 -18.74 -11.48
N GLN A 110 -5.27 -17.93 -12.43
CA GLN A 110 -4.79 -16.56 -12.59
C GLN A 110 -5.06 -15.69 -11.34
N LYS A 111 -6.22 -15.89 -10.69
CA LYS A 111 -6.57 -15.14 -9.46
C LYS A 111 -5.76 -15.62 -8.27
N ALA A 112 -5.56 -16.93 -8.15
CA ALA A 112 -4.69 -17.52 -7.14
C ALA A 112 -3.25 -17.00 -7.26
N GLU A 113 -2.71 -17.01 -8.48
CA GLU A 113 -1.37 -16.52 -8.78
C GLU A 113 -1.22 -15.03 -8.47
N TYR A 114 -2.20 -14.21 -8.85
CA TYR A 114 -2.20 -12.77 -8.57
C TYR A 114 -2.11 -12.47 -7.06
N LEU A 115 -2.90 -13.17 -6.23
CA LEU A 115 -2.89 -12.97 -4.78
C LEU A 115 -1.50 -13.19 -4.18
N ILE A 116 -0.90 -14.34 -4.50
CA ILE A 116 0.42 -14.73 -3.98
C ILE A 116 1.50 -13.79 -4.52
N THR A 117 1.48 -13.53 -5.83
CA THR A 117 2.47 -12.67 -6.52
C THR A 117 2.47 -11.27 -5.91
N SER A 118 1.30 -10.62 -5.80
CA SER A 118 1.22 -9.26 -5.27
C SER A 118 1.76 -9.18 -3.83
N ARG A 119 1.41 -10.12 -2.95
CA ARG A 119 1.86 -10.11 -1.56
C ARG A 119 3.33 -10.46 -1.41
N TYR A 120 3.82 -11.42 -2.19
CA TYR A 120 5.24 -11.77 -2.23
C TYR A 120 6.08 -10.56 -2.61
N TYR A 121 5.70 -9.85 -3.69
CA TYR A 121 6.46 -8.70 -4.17
C TYR A 121 6.34 -7.47 -3.27
N VAL A 122 5.23 -7.28 -2.54
CA VAL A 122 5.16 -6.29 -1.45
C VAL A 122 6.15 -6.62 -0.34
N LEU A 123 6.20 -7.88 0.11
CA LEU A 123 7.15 -8.30 1.15
C LEU A 123 8.60 -8.17 0.67
N LYS A 124 8.90 -8.60 -0.56
CA LYS A 124 10.22 -8.46 -1.19
C LYS A 124 10.61 -6.99 -1.31
N GLY A 125 9.70 -6.12 -1.72
CA GLY A 125 9.90 -4.67 -1.78
C GLY A 125 10.23 -4.07 -0.41
N PHE A 126 9.51 -4.51 0.63
CA PHE A 126 9.78 -4.04 2.00
C PHE A 126 11.16 -4.47 2.52
N LEU A 127 11.62 -5.68 2.18
CA LEU A 127 12.89 -6.23 2.67
C LEU A 127 14.11 -5.75 1.88
N PHE A 128 14.01 -5.73 0.55
CA PHE A 128 15.17 -5.70 -0.34
C PHE A 128 15.14 -4.61 -1.40
N PHE A 129 14.10 -3.76 -1.45
CA PHE A 129 14.09 -2.69 -2.44
C PHE A 129 15.22 -1.70 -2.13
N ARG A 130 16.24 -1.71 -2.98
CA ARG A 130 17.36 -0.76 -2.99
C ARG A 130 17.26 0.02 -4.30
N ASN A 131 17.40 1.34 -4.20
CA ASN A 131 17.71 2.18 -5.35
C ASN A 131 19.15 1.92 -5.79
#